data_AF-A0A7S7LU63-F1
#
_entry.id   AF-A0A7S7LU63-F1
#
_cell.length_a   1.000
_cell.length_b   1.000
_cell.length_c   1.000
_cell.angle_alpha   90.00
_cell.angle_beta   90.00
_cell.angle_gamma   90.00
#
_symmetry.space_group_name_H-M   'P 1'
#
loop_
_entity.id
_entity.type
_entity.pdbx_description
1 polymer ?
#
loop_
_entity_poly.entity_id
_entity_poly.type
_entity_poly.pdbx_seq_one_letter_code
_entity_poly.pdbx_strand_id
1 'polypeptide(L)'
;MEIESKRSSLVKEWFKNLLEGNINNEILLLKNVTENVSEMLTFLLKKYNCPRNKYKIANALEYISTFHKDKDLNIILILPMNKNSLFIDNMNLLNRSLLFIPNQNEFYAKIEDYVDLSMMQNSSQIEILEKERYLYYIEKIDPLHLIKNRTKTEIIAYLKFVIDEGLIPWFLTESYSVLIDKSNFKIGSLFNSIQSDLEMLNSTQVLTSRLAIIIYRVAMLSPESTTTEVGRYFHKKIGSKSKTYNYKLLHKRYNLDSGVVDKELGSNNFKAYDLTKNESEKAIRVEIAKNLLSLNLVVLNSKKIADATKLPIDEVEKLLKN
;
A
#
# COMPACT_ATOMS: atom_id res chain seq x y z
N MET A 1 9.16 -6.04 -22.22
CA MET A 1 10.12 -7.11 -22.52
C MET A 1 11.02 -7.38 -21.30
N GLU A 2 11.62 -6.36 -20.68
CA GLU A 2 12.48 -6.56 -19.49
C GLU A 2 11.71 -7.02 -18.23
N ILE A 3 10.56 -6.42 -17.93
CA ILE A 3 9.74 -6.78 -16.75
C ILE A 3 9.27 -8.24 -16.80
N GLU A 4 8.75 -8.70 -17.94
CA GLU A 4 8.31 -10.10 -18.11
C GLU A 4 9.48 -11.08 -17.96
N SER A 5 10.65 -10.76 -18.54
CA SER A 5 11.84 -11.59 -18.37
C SER A 5 12.26 -11.69 -16.90
N LYS A 6 12.22 -10.57 -16.16
CA LYS A 6 12.50 -10.55 -14.71
C LYS A 6 11.45 -11.35 -13.93
N ARG A 7 10.15 -11.17 -14.22
CA ARG A 7 9.05 -11.95 -13.62
C ARG A 7 9.23 -13.46 -13.84
N SER A 8 9.49 -13.89 -15.07
CA SER A 8 9.72 -15.31 -15.38
C SER A 8 10.91 -15.87 -14.61
N SER A 9 11.97 -15.08 -14.48
CA SER A 9 13.16 -15.50 -13.74
C SER A 9 12.87 -15.64 -12.24
N LEU A 10 12.05 -14.76 -11.64
CA LEU A 10 11.61 -14.88 -10.25
C LEU A 10 10.76 -16.13 -10.01
N VAL A 11 9.88 -16.48 -10.95
CA VAL A 11 9.06 -17.69 -10.85
C VAL A 11 9.94 -18.94 -10.95
N LYS A 12 10.94 -18.95 -11.83
CA LYS A 12 11.94 -20.03 -11.91
C LYS A 12 12.72 -20.18 -10.60
N GLU A 13 13.19 -19.06 -10.03
CA GLU A 13 13.88 -19.06 -8.73
C GLU A 13 12.98 -19.57 -7.61
N TRP A 14 11.69 -19.21 -7.63
CA TRP A 14 10.71 -19.70 -6.65
C TRP A 14 10.56 -21.23 -6.71
N PHE A 15 10.44 -21.81 -7.92
CA PHE A 15 10.36 -23.26 -8.10
C PHE A 15 11.69 -23.96 -7.78
N LYS A 16 12.83 -23.35 -8.12
CA LYS A 16 14.15 -23.85 -7.73
C LYS A 16 14.25 -24.02 -6.22
N ASN A 17 13.91 -22.98 -5.47
CA ASN A 17 13.90 -23.02 -4.00
C ASN A 17 13.02 -24.15 -3.47
N LEU A 18 11.82 -24.30 -4.03
CA LEU A 18 10.91 -25.40 -3.66
C LEU A 18 11.54 -26.78 -3.88
N LEU A 19 12.14 -27.01 -5.04
CA LEU A 19 12.73 -28.30 -5.41
C LEU A 19 14.01 -28.61 -4.62
N GLU A 20 14.76 -27.58 -4.23
CA GLU A 20 15.91 -27.69 -3.32
C GLU A 20 15.50 -27.86 -1.84
N GLY A 21 14.20 -27.78 -1.53
CA GLY A 21 13.65 -27.97 -0.19
C GLY A 21 13.66 -26.72 0.70
N ASN A 22 13.99 -25.56 0.12
CA ASN A 22 13.95 -24.24 0.75
C ASN A 22 12.52 -23.70 0.81
N ILE A 23 12.23 -22.84 1.79
CA ILE A 23 10.94 -22.17 1.92
C ILE A 23 11.06 -20.76 1.32
N ASN A 24 10.23 -20.46 0.33
CA ASN A 24 10.13 -19.13 -0.24
C ASN A 24 9.46 -18.18 0.77
N ASN A 25 9.86 -16.90 0.76
CA ASN A 25 9.20 -15.88 1.57
C ASN A 25 7.85 -15.46 0.95
N GLU A 26 7.71 -15.64 -0.35
CA GLU A 26 6.56 -15.24 -1.14
C GLU A 26 5.63 -16.42 -1.44
N ILE A 27 4.35 -16.12 -1.59
CA ILE A 27 3.34 -17.06 -2.06
C ILE A 27 3.23 -16.89 -3.58
N LEU A 28 3.26 -17.98 -4.34
CA LEU A 28 3.03 -17.92 -5.77
C LEU A 28 1.54 -17.78 -6.04
N LEU A 29 1.10 -16.70 -6.69
CA LEU A 29 -0.29 -16.49 -7.07
C LEU A 29 -0.49 -16.73 -8.56
N LEU A 30 -1.31 -17.72 -8.88
CA LEU A 30 -1.80 -18.01 -10.22
C LEU A 30 -3.26 -17.57 -10.32
N LYS A 31 -3.48 -16.40 -10.91
CA LYS A 31 -4.82 -15.84 -11.18
C LYS A 31 -5.41 -16.47 -12.44
N ASN A 32 -6.68 -16.23 -12.75
CA ASN A 32 -7.40 -16.61 -13.96
C ASN A 32 -7.01 -17.99 -14.56
N VAL A 33 -6.72 -18.98 -13.70
CA VAL A 33 -6.38 -20.36 -14.10
C VAL A 33 -7.65 -21.19 -14.31
N THR A 34 -7.54 -22.25 -15.10
CA THR A 34 -8.47 -23.38 -15.04
C THR A 34 -8.14 -24.29 -13.86
N GLU A 35 -9.12 -25.03 -13.34
CA GLU A 35 -8.92 -25.90 -12.16
C GLU A 35 -7.88 -27.01 -12.42
N ASN A 36 -7.71 -27.41 -13.68
CA ASN A 36 -6.76 -28.45 -14.11
C ASN A 36 -5.28 -28.07 -13.87
N VAL A 37 -4.96 -26.79 -13.66
CA VAL A 37 -3.59 -26.34 -13.37
C VAL A 37 -3.06 -26.94 -12.07
N SER A 38 -3.94 -27.17 -11.08
CA SER A 38 -3.58 -27.81 -9.82
C SER A 38 -3.06 -29.24 -10.01
N GLU A 39 -3.77 -30.01 -10.85
CA GLU A 39 -3.41 -31.39 -11.16
C GLU A 39 -2.09 -31.45 -11.95
N MET A 40 -1.94 -30.57 -12.93
CA MET A 40 -0.72 -30.45 -13.74
C MET A 40 0.51 -30.11 -12.88
N LEU A 41 0.39 -29.11 -11.99
CA LEU A 41 1.46 -28.76 -11.05
C LEU A 41 1.78 -29.92 -10.10
N THR A 42 0.76 -30.60 -9.58
CA THR A 42 0.95 -31.77 -8.72
C THR A 42 1.70 -32.88 -9.44
N PHE A 43 1.37 -33.13 -10.70
CA PHE A 43 2.08 -34.10 -11.55
C PHE A 43 3.54 -33.70 -11.77
N LEU A 44 3.79 -32.44 -12.16
CA LEU A 44 5.15 -31.94 -12.42
C LEU A 44 6.02 -31.97 -11.15
N LEU A 45 5.52 -31.48 -10.02
CA LEU A 45 6.25 -31.52 -8.76
C LEU A 45 6.57 -32.95 -8.33
N LYS A 46 5.67 -33.91 -8.58
CA LYS A 46 5.95 -35.34 -8.35
C LYS A 46 7.01 -35.87 -9.32
N LYS A 47 6.95 -35.51 -10.61
CA LYS A 47 7.95 -35.88 -11.63
C LYS A 47 9.36 -35.44 -11.23
N TYR A 48 9.49 -34.26 -10.63
CA TYR A 48 10.76 -33.71 -10.15
C TYR A 48 11.06 -34.01 -8.66
N ASN A 49 10.45 -35.04 -8.08
CA ASN A 49 10.70 -35.54 -6.72
C ASN A 49 10.52 -34.51 -5.59
N CYS A 50 9.64 -33.52 -5.76
CA CYS A 50 9.32 -32.56 -4.70
C CYS A 50 8.54 -33.23 -3.56
N PRO A 51 8.99 -33.12 -2.29
CA PRO A 51 8.25 -33.69 -1.16
C PRO A 51 6.88 -33.02 -0.94
N ARG A 52 5.81 -33.81 -0.83
CA ARG A 52 4.44 -33.29 -0.62
C ARG A 52 4.26 -32.48 0.66
N ASN A 53 5.08 -32.72 1.68
CA ASN A 53 5.06 -31.98 2.94
C ASN A 53 5.82 -30.64 2.88
N LYS A 54 6.34 -30.24 1.71
CA LYS A 54 7.06 -28.98 1.52
C LYS A 54 6.25 -27.92 0.79
N TYR A 55 5.10 -28.28 0.23
CA TYR A 55 4.26 -27.35 -0.50
C TYR A 55 2.77 -27.59 -0.27
N LYS A 56 1.99 -26.55 -0.56
CA LYS A 56 0.53 -26.57 -0.57
C LYS A 56 0.04 -25.85 -1.82
N ILE A 57 -0.75 -26.55 -2.62
CA ILE A 57 -1.52 -25.96 -3.71
C ILE A 57 -2.95 -25.81 -3.19
N ALA A 58 -3.48 -24.60 -3.20
CA ALA A 58 -4.80 -24.32 -2.64
C ALA A 58 -5.60 -23.35 -3.50
N ASN A 59 -6.92 -23.49 -3.45
CA ASN A 59 -7.80 -22.43 -3.93
C ASN A 59 -7.59 -21.17 -3.08
N ALA A 60 -7.37 -20.04 -3.74
CA ALA A 60 -7.03 -18.79 -3.09
C ALA A 60 -8.11 -18.30 -2.10
N LEU A 61 -9.40 -18.54 -2.40
CA LEU A 61 -10.50 -18.16 -1.52
C LEU A 61 -10.57 -19.01 -0.25
N GLU A 62 -10.45 -20.33 -0.41
CA GLU A 62 -10.49 -21.28 0.71
C GLU A 62 -9.27 -21.13 1.61
N TYR A 63 -8.12 -20.85 1.00
CA TYR A 63 -6.88 -20.67 1.74
C TYR A 63 -6.92 -19.45 2.65
N ILE A 64 -7.46 -18.33 2.16
CA ILE A 64 -7.51 -17.11 2.95
C ILE A 64 -8.55 -17.19 4.07
N SER A 65 -9.69 -17.88 3.86
CA SER A 65 -10.73 -18.02 4.90
C SER A 65 -10.33 -18.94 6.06
N THR A 66 -9.37 -19.83 5.86
CA THR A 66 -8.93 -20.83 6.86
C THR A 66 -7.57 -20.50 7.48
N PHE A 67 -7.07 -19.28 7.26
CA PHE A 67 -5.68 -18.90 7.48
C PHE A 67 -5.17 -19.14 8.91
N HIS A 68 -4.45 -20.24 9.11
CA HIS A 68 -3.68 -20.49 10.32
C HIS A 68 -2.39 -21.29 10.00
N LYS A 69 -1.23 -20.64 10.19
CA LYS A 69 0.06 -21.26 10.57
C LYS A 69 0.93 -21.99 9.52
N ASP A 70 0.66 -21.90 8.23
CA ASP A 70 1.53 -22.53 7.19
C ASP A 70 2.82 -21.71 6.90
N LYS A 71 3.64 -21.42 7.92
CA LYS A 71 4.91 -20.69 7.74
C LYS A 71 6.01 -21.54 7.12
N ASP A 72 5.93 -22.86 7.30
CA ASP A 72 6.98 -23.80 6.91
C ASP A 72 6.69 -24.49 5.55
N LEU A 73 5.78 -23.92 4.76
CA LEU A 73 5.38 -24.46 3.46
C LEU A 73 5.56 -23.43 2.34
N ASN A 74 5.94 -23.92 1.16
CA ASN A 74 5.79 -23.20 -0.09
C ASN A 74 4.32 -23.22 -0.53
N ILE A 75 3.76 -22.07 -0.86
CA ILE A 75 2.32 -21.96 -1.11
C ILE A 75 2.09 -21.49 -2.53
N ILE A 76 1.26 -22.24 -3.26
CA ILE A 76 0.76 -21.89 -4.58
C ILE A 76 -0.75 -21.66 -4.46
N LEU A 77 -1.18 -20.42 -4.69
CA LEU A 77 -2.59 -20.07 -4.68
C LEU A 77 -3.13 -20.03 -6.10
N ILE A 78 -4.27 -20.69 -6.28
CA ILE A 78 -5.02 -20.77 -7.53
C ILE A 78 -6.29 -19.92 -7.38
N LEU A 79 -6.40 -18.86 -8.19
CA LEU A 79 -7.56 -17.98 -8.27
C LEU A 79 -8.24 -18.17 -9.64
N PRO A 80 -9.39 -18.86 -9.73
CA PRO A 80 -10.07 -19.14 -11.00
C PRO A 80 -10.70 -17.89 -11.67
N MET A 81 -10.90 -17.95 -12.99
CA MET A 81 -11.34 -16.82 -13.85
C MET A 81 -12.60 -16.04 -13.43
N ASN A 82 -13.45 -16.56 -12.53
CA ASN A 82 -14.75 -15.95 -12.20
C ASN A 82 -14.94 -15.68 -10.70
N LYS A 83 -13.88 -15.75 -9.89
CA LYS A 83 -13.98 -15.69 -8.41
C LYS A 83 -13.15 -14.55 -7.79
N ASN A 84 -12.90 -13.49 -8.55
CA ASN A 84 -11.97 -12.42 -8.18
C ASN A 84 -12.46 -11.51 -7.04
N SER A 85 -13.77 -11.31 -6.85
CA SER A 85 -14.29 -10.36 -5.85
C SER A 85 -14.01 -10.79 -4.40
N LEU A 86 -14.36 -12.03 -4.02
CA LEU A 86 -14.17 -12.57 -2.66
C LEU A 86 -12.70 -12.66 -2.22
N PHE A 87 -11.78 -12.74 -3.19
CA PHE A 87 -10.34 -12.83 -2.92
C PHE A 87 -9.81 -11.52 -2.36
N ILE A 88 -10.32 -10.40 -2.88
CA ILE A 88 -9.90 -9.04 -2.55
C ILE A 88 -10.25 -8.69 -1.10
N ASP A 89 -11.43 -9.12 -0.62
CA ASP A 89 -11.96 -8.77 0.72
C ASP A 89 -11.09 -9.26 1.88
N ASN A 90 -10.34 -10.35 1.68
CA ASN A 90 -9.59 -11.01 2.74
C ASN A 90 -8.06 -10.93 2.56
N MET A 91 -7.57 -10.19 1.57
CA MET A 91 -6.12 -10.07 1.33
C MET A 91 -5.36 -9.41 2.49
N ASN A 92 -6.06 -8.61 3.29
CA ASN A 92 -5.52 -8.02 4.51
C ASN A 92 -5.10 -9.09 5.55
N LEU A 93 -5.47 -10.35 5.40
CA LEU A 93 -5.01 -11.45 6.27
C LEU A 93 -3.65 -12.03 5.83
N LEU A 94 -3.21 -11.75 4.61
CA LEU A 94 -1.94 -12.25 4.09
C LEU A 94 -0.75 -11.57 4.78
N ASN A 95 0.20 -12.39 5.22
CA ASN A 95 1.43 -11.94 5.89
C ASN A 95 2.69 -12.13 5.04
N ARG A 96 2.54 -12.71 3.84
CA ARG A 96 3.60 -12.93 2.85
C ARG A 96 3.22 -12.19 1.58
N SER A 97 4.22 -11.63 0.89
CA SER A 97 4.03 -11.02 -0.42
C SER A 97 3.57 -12.10 -1.43
N LEU A 98 2.70 -11.73 -2.36
CA LEU A 98 2.30 -12.61 -3.45
C LEU A 98 3.13 -12.31 -4.67
N LEU A 99 3.87 -13.29 -5.18
CA LEU A 99 4.49 -13.23 -6.49
C LEU A 99 3.41 -13.56 -7.53
N PHE A 100 3.07 -12.58 -8.37
CA PHE A 100 1.97 -12.70 -9.33
C PHE A 100 2.47 -12.92 -10.76
N ILE A 101 1.74 -13.75 -11.53
CA ILE A 101 2.01 -14.03 -12.94
C ILE A 101 0.96 -13.34 -13.84
N PRO A 102 1.35 -12.36 -14.67
CA PRO A 102 0.43 -11.60 -15.53
C PRO A 102 0.02 -12.34 -16.79
N ASN A 103 0.97 -12.91 -17.54
CA ASN A 103 0.70 -13.60 -18.80
C ASN A 103 0.52 -15.10 -18.58
N GLN A 104 -0.67 -15.44 -18.10
CA GLN A 104 -0.98 -16.81 -17.70
C GLN A 104 -1.06 -17.78 -18.86
N ASN A 105 -1.53 -17.35 -20.03
CA ASN A 105 -1.56 -18.18 -21.22
C ASN A 105 -0.15 -18.64 -21.61
N GLU A 106 0.83 -17.74 -21.52
CA GLU A 106 2.23 -18.10 -21.74
C GLU A 106 2.81 -18.95 -20.61
N PHE A 107 2.44 -18.67 -19.35
CA PHE A 107 2.84 -19.50 -18.21
C PHE A 107 2.35 -20.94 -18.37
N TYR A 108 1.09 -21.18 -18.74
CA TYR A 108 0.57 -22.53 -18.93
C TYR A 108 1.24 -23.27 -20.08
N ALA A 109 1.47 -22.58 -21.20
CA ALA A 109 2.15 -23.16 -22.35
C ALA A 109 3.57 -23.61 -22.03
N LYS A 110 4.20 -23.00 -21.01
CA LYS A 110 5.61 -23.21 -20.64
C LYS A 110 5.77 -23.66 -19.19
N ILE A 111 4.74 -24.20 -18.55
CA ILE A 111 4.78 -24.47 -17.10
C ILE A 111 5.90 -25.46 -16.73
N GLU A 112 6.20 -26.39 -17.64
CA GLU A 112 7.30 -27.32 -17.47
C GLU A 112 8.66 -26.61 -17.47
N ASP A 113 8.86 -25.59 -18.31
CA ASP A 113 10.09 -24.75 -18.33
C ASP A 113 10.31 -24.00 -17.01
N TYR A 114 9.25 -23.76 -16.23
CA TYR A 114 9.34 -23.13 -14.92
C TYR A 114 9.66 -24.11 -13.79
N VAL A 115 9.45 -25.41 -13.98
CA VAL A 115 9.64 -26.45 -12.96
C VAL A 115 10.86 -27.34 -13.27
N ASP A 116 11.30 -27.39 -14.51
CA ASP A 116 12.48 -28.17 -14.92
C ASP A 116 13.79 -27.50 -14.46
N LEU A 117 14.44 -28.08 -13.44
CA LEU A 117 15.74 -27.63 -12.92
C LEU A 117 16.84 -27.57 -13.99
N SER A 118 16.79 -28.44 -15.02
CA SER A 118 17.79 -28.44 -16.09
C SER A 118 17.72 -27.16 -16.94
N MET A 119 16.56 -26.50 -16.97
CA MET A 119 16.28 -25.25 -17.66
C MET A 119 16.55 -24.00 -16.79
N MET A 120 17.07 -24.18 -15.57
CA MET A 120 17.33 -23.12 -14.58
C MET A 120 18.81 -22.72 -14.49
N GLN A 121 19.66 -23.13 -15.43
CA GLN A 121 21.08 -22.79 -15.41
C GLN A 121 21.28 -21.27 -15.58
N ASN A 122 22.08 -20.67 -14.68
CA ASN A 122 22.49 -19.26 -14.64
C ASN A 122 21.44 -18.20 -14.22
N SER A 123 20.56 -18.49 -13.25
CA SER A 123 19.84 -17.41 -12.57
C SER A 123 20.78 -16.67 -11.62
N SER A 124 21.42 -15.59 -12.08
CA SER A 124 21.99 -14.58 -11.17
C SER A 124 20.89 -14.06 -10.24
N GLN A 125 21.23 -13.75 -8.99
CA GLN A 125 20.29 -13.08 -8.07
C GLN A 125 19.62 -11.90 -8.78
N ILE A 126 18.30 -11.92 -8.85
CA ILE A 126 17.54 -10.86 -9.52
C ILE A 126 17.41 -9.72 -8.53
N GLU A 127 18.20 -8.67 -8.73
CA GLU A 127 18.07 -7.46 -7.93
C GLU A 127 16.79 -6.71 -8.32
N ILE A 128 15.88 -6.56 -7.37
CA ILE A 128 14.65 -5.79 -7.53
C ILE A 128 14.74 -4.56 -6.65
N LEU A 129 14.74 -3.39 -7.28
CA LEU A 129 14.70 -2.12 -6.58
C LEU A 129 13.38 -2.01 -5.79
N GLU A 130 13.43 -1.46 -4.57
CA GLU A 130 12.25 -1.31 -3.71
C GLU A 130 11.08 -0.61 -4.42
N LYS A 131 11.40 0.43 -5.19
CA LYS A 131 10.41 1.19 -5.96
C LYS A 131 9.74 0.38 -7.07
N GLU A 132 10.38 -0.67 -7.58
CA GLU A 132 9.87 -1.52 -8.67
C GLU A 132 9.19 -2.79 -8.15
N ARG A 133 9.30 -3.11 -6.85
CA ARG A 133 8.73 -4.32 -6.25
C ARG A 133 7.27 -4.55 -6.60
N TYR A 134 6.49 -3.47 -6.69
CA TYR A 134 5.06 -3.57 -7.01
C TYR A 134 4.79 -4.18 -8.38
N LEU A 135 5.73 -4.12 -9.32
CA LEU A 135 5.60 -4.75 -10.63
C LEU A 135 5.67 -6.29 -10.52
N TYR A 136 6.24 -6.84 -9.46
CA TYR A 136 6.47 -8.27 -9.30
C TYR A 136 5.63 -8.86 -8.17
N TYR A 137 5.42 -8.07 -7.12
CA TYR A 137 4.79 -8.51 -5.88
C TYR A 137 3.56 -7.68 -5.53
N ILE A 138 2.57 -8.37 -5.00
CA ILE A 138 1.46 -7.77 -4.25
C ILE A 138 1.80 -7.92 -2.76
N GLU A 139 2.00 -6.81 -2.08
CA GLU A 139 2.40 -6.79 -0.68
C GLU A 139 1.83 -5.59 0.07
N LYS A 140 1.75 -5.73 1.39
CA LYS A 140 1.36 -4.62 2.26
C LYS A 140 2.51 -3.62 2.33
N ILE A 141 2.20 -2.35 2.10
CA ILE A 141 3.12 -1.23 2.20
C ILE A 141 2.52 -0.25 3.20
N ASP A 142 3.32 0.26 4.14
CA ASP A 142 2.86 1.31 5.05
C ASP A 142 2.45 2.55 4.22
N PRO A 143 1.20 3.03 4.31
CA PRO A 143 0.71 4.15 3.50
C PRO A 143 1.57 5.41 3.57
N LEU A 144 2.11 5.74 4.75
CA LEU A 144 2.97 6.92 4.88
C LEU A 144 4.38 6.69 4.33
N HIS A 145 4.91 5.47 4.42
CA HIS A 145 6.14 5.10 3.72
C HIS A 145 5.99 5.29 2.21
N LEU A 146 4.87 4.84 1.64
CA LEU A 146 4.55 5.05 0.22
C LEU A 146 4.52 6.55 -0.13
N ILE A 147 3.84 7.36 0.69
CA ILE A 147 3.68 8.81 0.45
C ILE A 147 5.02 9.56 0.58
N LYS A 148 5.87 9.20 1.54
CA LYS A 148 7.10 9.95 1.85
C LYS A 148 8.29 9.58 0.98
N ASN A 149 8.36 8.32 0.54
CA ASN A 149 9.56 7.77 -0.10
C ASN A 149 9.41 7.53 -1.59
N ARG A 150 8.28 7.93 -2.19
CA ARG A 150 8.04 7.78 -3.63
C ARG A 150 7.63 9.09 -4.26
N THR A 151 8.05 9.27 -5.51
CA THR A 151 7.58 10.36 -6.37
C THR A 151 6.11 10.18 -6.70
N LYS A 152 5.44 11.27 -7.07
CA LYS A 152 4.06 11.25 -7.59
C LYS A 152 3.88 10.22 -8.71
N THR A 153 4.81 10.16 -9.66
CA THR A 153 4.74 9.23 -10.80
C THR A 153 4.81 7.77 -10.34
N GLU A 154 5.66 7.45 -9.37
CA GLU A 154 5.77 6.11 -8.80
C GLU A 154 4.53 5.72 -7.99
N ILE A 155 3.92 6.66 -7.25
CA ILE A 155 2.65 6.41 -6.54
C ILE A 155 1.54 6.14 -7.54
N ILE A 156 1.43 6.92 -8.61
CA ILE A 156 0.42 6.70 -9.66
C ILE A 156 0.63 5.35 -10.33
N ALA A 157 1.88 5.02 -10.70
CA ALA A 157 2.20 3.76 -11.35
C ALA A 157 1.90 2.56 -10.42
N TYR A 158 2.20 2.68 -9.13
CA TYR A 158 1.81 1.70 -8.12
C TYR A 158 0.30 1.52 -8.03
N LEU A 159 -0.46 2.62 -7.86
CA LEU A 159 -1.91 2.58 -7.75
C LEU A 159 -2.53 1.98 -9.01
N LYS A 160 -2.12 2.45 -10.20
CA LYS A 160 -2.54 1.88 -11.49
C LYS A 160 -2.26 0.39 -11.56
N PHE A 161 -1.05 -0.04 -11.21
CA PHE A 161 -0.72 -1.45 -11.28
C PHE A 161 -1.59 -2.30 -10.36
N VAL A 162 -1.73 -1.94 -9.08
CA VAL A 162 -2.52 -2.74 -8.14
C VAL A 162 -4.00 -2.74 -8.47
N ILE A 163 -4.51 -1.58 -8.90
CA ILE A 163 -5.91 -1.40 -9.30
C ILE A 163 -6.17 -2.14 -10.62
N ASP A 164 -5.46 -1.81 -11.70
CA ASP A 164 -5.77 -2.28 -13.05
C ASP A 164 -5.27 -3.71 -13.34
N GLU A 165 -4.07 -4.07 -12.89
CA GLU A 165 -3.40 -5.33 -13.27
C GLU A 165 -3.37 -6.38 -12.14
N GLY A 166 -3.01 -5.95 -10.93
CA GLY A 166 -2.69 -6.85 -9.81
C GLY A 166 -3.92 -7.51 -9.22
N LEU A 167 -4.89 -6.72 -8.75
CA LEU A 167 -5.86 -7.22 -7.77
C LEU A 167 -7.33 -6.92 -8.03
N ILE A 168 -7.68 -5.79 -8.64
CA ILE A 168 -9.08 -5.34 -8.70
C ILE A 168 -9.53 -5.30 -10.16
N PRO A 169 -10.00 -6.41 -10.75
CA PRO A 169 -10.35 -6.41 -12.16
C PRO A 169 -11.29 -5.26 -12.51
N TRP A 170 -10.96 -4.57 -13.60
CA TRP A 170 -11.70 -3.45 -14.19
C TRP A 170 -13.21 -3.68 -14.37
N PHE A 171 -13.66 -4.94 -14.41
CA PHE A 171 -15.08 -5.30 -14.58
C PHE A 171 -15.88 -5.31 -13.27
N LEU A 172 -15.25 -5.13 -12.10
CA LEU A 172 -15.96 -4.86 -10.86
C LEU A 172 -16.16 -3.34 -10.72
N THR A 173 -17.10 -2.80 -11.49
CA THR A 173 -17.59 -1.42 -11.32
C THR A 173 -18.07 -1.14 -9.89
N GLU A 174 -18.47 -2.17 -9.15
CA GLU A 174 -18.82 -2.08 -7.72
C GLU A 174 -17.58 -1.91 -6.81
N SER A 175 -16.43 -2.50 -7.14
CA SER A 175 -15.21 -2.45 -6.29
C SER A 175 -14.50 -1.09 -6.31
N TYR A 176 -14.67 -0.28 -7.35
CA TYR A 176 -14.19 1.11 -7.32
C TYR A 176 -15.00 1.98 -6.37
N SER A 177 -16.31 1.72 -6.25
CA SER A 177 -17.16 2.41 -5.27
C SER A 177 -16.75 2.06 -3.83
N VAL A 178 -16.28 0.83 -3.60
CA VAL A 178 -15.68 0.41 -2.32
C VAL A 178 -14.45 1.23 -2.01
N LEU A 179 -13.53 1.41 -2.97
CA LEU A 179 -12.30 2.19 -2.76
C LEU A 179 -12.55 3.67 -2.44
N ILE A 180 -13.66 4.24 -2.93
CA ILE A 180 -13.98 5.68 -2.80
C ILE A 180 -15.26 5.93 -1.98
N ASP A 181 -15.70 4.96 -1.19
CA ASP A 181 -16.80 5.11 -0.22
C ASP A 181 -18.14 5.53 -0.86
N LYS A 182 -18.65 4.71 -1.81
CA LYS A 182 -19.94 4.88 -2.49
C LYS A 182 -20.15 6.23 -3.17
N SER A 183 -19.09 6.97 -3.46
CA SER A 183 -19.18 8.20 -4.24
C SER A 183 -19.25 7.85 -5.74
N ASN A 184 -20.15 8.53 -6.47
CA ASN A 184 -20.43 8.32 -7.89
C ASN A 184 -19.27 8.79 -8.80
N PHE A 185 -18.05 8.31 -8.59
CA PHE A 185 -16.91 8.60 -9.46
C PHE A 185 -16.97 7.74 -10.72
N LYS A 186 -16.87 8.37 -11.89
CA LYS A 186 -16.59 7.66 -13.14
C LYS A 186 -15.12 7.26 -13.15
N ILE A 187 -14.78 6.05 -13.62
CA ILE A 187 -13.40 5.51 -13.61
C ILE A 187 -12.38 6.48 -14.25
N GLY A 188 -12.74 7.12 -15.37
CA GLY A 188 -11.89 8.12 -16.02
C GLY A 188 -11.63 9.38 -15.18
N SER A 189 -12.48 9.70 -14.20
CA SER A 189 -12.25 10.82 -13.26
C SER A 189 -11.43 10.43 -12.04
N LEU A 190 -11.30 9.13 -11.71
CA LEU A 190 -10.55 8.67 -10.52
C LEU A 190 -9.06 8.99 -10.62
N PHE A 191 -8.38 8.58 -11.69
CA PHE A 191 -6.94 8.83 -11.81
C PHE A 191 -6.61 10.31 -12.02
N ASN A 192 -7.49 11.07 -12.65
CA ASN A 192 -7.36 12.53 -12.75
C ASN A 192 -7.50 13.18 -11.36
N SER A 193 -8.44 12.71 -10.54
CA SER A 193 -8.61 13.12 -9.14
C SER A 193 -7.38 12.77 -8.29
N ILE A 194 -6.87 11.53 -8.39
CA ILE A 194 -5.65 11.08 -7.70
C ILE A 194 -4.46 11.95 -8.12
N GLN A 195 -4.32 12.22 -9.41
CA GLN A 195 -3.25 13.05 -9.94
C GLN A 195 -3.29 14.46 -9.32
N SER A 196 -4.47 15.08 -9.29
CA SER A 196 -4.67 16.40 -8.70
C SER A 196 -4.41 16.40 -7.18
N ASP A 197 -4.90 15.38 -6.47
CA ASP A 197 -4.65 15.23 -5.03
C ASP A 197 -3.15 15.08 -4.72
N LEU A 198 -2.40 14.36 -5.58
CA LEU A 198 -0.95 14.20 -5.45
C LEU A 198 -0.18 15.47 -5.81
N GLU A 199 -0.65 16.27 -6.77
CA GLU A 199 -0.07 17.58 -7.07
C GLU A 199 -0.22 18.54 -5.88
N MET A 200 -1.40 18.55 -5.27
CA MET A 200 -1.64 19.33 -4.07
C MET A 200 -0.77 18.83 -2.91
N LEU A 201 -0.68 17.52 -2.70
CA LEU A 201 0.18 16.93 -1.68
C LEU A 201 1.64 17.35 -1.86
N ASN A 202 2.17 17.26 -3.07
CA ASN A 202 3.55 17.64 -3.36
C ASN A 202 3.81 19.13 -3.10
N SER A 203 2.84 19.98 -3.47
CA SER A 203 2.98 21.44 -3.39
C SER A 203 2.74 22.00 -1.98
N THR A 204 1.94 21.32 -1.15
CA THR A 204 1.46 21.88 0.13
C THR A 204 1.74 21.01 1.35
N GLN A 205 2.17 19.77 1.16
CA GLN A 205 2.22 18.73 2.20
C GLN A 205 0.85 18.47 2.84
N VAL A 206 -0.25 18.74 2.13
CA VAL A 206 -1.62 18.45 2.55
C VAL A 206 -2.12 17.19 1.85
N LEU A 207 -2.41 16.15 2.63
CA LEU A 207 -2.96 14.89 2.15
C LEU A 207 -4.49 14.91 2.24
N THR A 208 -5.21 14.90 1.12
CA THR A 208 -6.68 14.81 1.18
C THR A 208 -7.13 13.51 1.82
N SER A 209 -8.26 13.55 2.53
CA SER A 209 -8.83 12.34 3.12
C SER A 209 -9.24 11.34 2.04
N ARG A 210 -9.67 11.79 0.86
CA ARG A 210 -9.95 10.92 -0.29
C ARG A 210 -8.70 10.17 -0.75
N LEU A 211 -7.59 10.87 -0.98
CA LEU A 211 -6.32 10.24 -1.38
C LEU A 211 -5.79 9.32 -0.27
N ALA A 212 -5.90 9.73 0.99
CA ALA A 212 -5.52 8.91 2.15
C ALA A 212 -6.28 7.58 2.20
N ILE A 213 -7.59 7.59 1.93
CA ILE A 213 -8.43 6.39 1.85
C ILE A 213 -7.97 5.47 0.72
N ILE A 214 -7.79 6.00 -0.49
CA ILE A 214 -7.36 5.21 -1.65
C ILE A 214 -6.00 4.57 -1.38
N ILE A 215 -5.01 5.37 -0.96
CA ILE A 215 -3.67 4.87 -0.66
C ILE A 215 -3.72 3.82 0.45
N TYR A 216 -4.47 4.05 1.54
CA TYR A 216 -4.57 3.09 2.62
C TYR A 216 -5.16 1.76 2.16
N ARG A 217 -6.33 1.80 1.51
CA ARG A 217 -7.06 0.60 1.07
C ARG A 217 -6.23 -0.24 0.11
N VAL A 218 -5.54 0.41 -0.84
CA VAL A 218 -4.64 -0.27 -1.80
C VAL A 218 -3.37 -0.77 -1.10
N ALA A 219 -2.65 0.10 -0.37
CA ALA A 219 -1.36 -0.25 0.22
C ALA A 219 -1.45 -1.28 1.35
N MET A 220 -2.54 -1.30 2.10
CA MET A 220 -2.76 -2.30 3.16
C MET A 220 -3.50 -3.55 2.68
N LEU A 221 -3.82 -3.64 1.38
CA LEU A 221 -4.65 -4.70 0.80
C LEU A 221 -5.98 -4.87 1.54
N SER A 222 -6.59 -3.75 1.94
CA SER A 222 -7.76 -3.69 2.82
C SER A 222 -8.85 -2.80 2.20
N PRO A 223 -9.44 -3.25 1.06
CA PRO A 223 -10.40 -2.47 0.26
C PRO A 223 -11.62 -2.01 1.07
N GLU A 224 -12.13 -2.88 1.95
CA GLU A 224 -13.34 -2.64 2.76
C GLU A 224 -13.07 -1.81 4.03
N SER A 225 -11.83 -1.37 4.28
CA SER A 225 -11.54 -0.57 5.47
C SER A 225 -12.37 0.70 5.50
N THR A 226 -12.99 0.96 6.65
CA THR A 226 -13.86 2.12 6.84
C THR A 226 -13.05 3.42 6.88
N THR A 227 -13.69 4.54 6.56
CA THR A 227 -13.08 5.87 6.70
C THR A 227 -12.62 6.17 8.13
N THR A 228 -13.27 5.57 9.13
CA THR A 228 -12.86 5.68 10.54
C THR A 228 -11.56 4.94 10.81
N GLU A 229 -11.39 3.72 10.29
CA GLU A 229 -10.13 2.96 10.43
C GLU A 229 -8.97 3.69 9.77
N VAL A 230 -9.17 4.15 8.53
CA VAL A 230 -8.20 4.97 7.81
C VAL A 230 -7.84 6.23 8.62
N GLY A 231 -8.86 6.94 9.12
CA GLY A 231 -8.65 8.16 9.91
C GLY A 231 -7.87 7.92 11.21
N ARG A 232 -8.14 6.81 11.90
CA ARG A 232 -7.39 6.41 13.11
C ARG A 232 -5.93 6.08 12.78
N TYR A 233 -5.67 5.37 11.68
CA TYR A 233 -4.31 5.09 11.22
C TYR A 233 -3.53 6.38 10.99
N PHE A 234 -4.06 7.31 10.18
CA PHE A 234 -3.36 8.55 9.86
C PHE A 234 -3.24 9.47 11.08
N HIS A 235 -4.25 9.55 11.94
CA HIS A 235 -4.15 10.31 13.19
C HIS A 235 -3.04 9.78 14.09
N LYS A 236 -2.94 8.47 14.28
CA LYS A 236 -1.90 7.84 15.09
C LYS A 236 -0.49 8.09 14.53
N LYS A 237 -0.34 8.06 13.20
CA LYS A 237 0.97 8.13 12.56
C LYS A 237 1.46 9.56 12.28
N ILE A 238 0.54 10.48 11.95
CA ILE A 238 0.87 11.90 11.69
C ILE A 238 0.83 12.70 13.00
N GLY A 239 0.02 12.28 13.98
CA GLY A 239 -0.22 13.02 15.21
C GLY A 239 -1.20 14.19 15.04
N SER A 240 -2.00 14.19 13.97
CA SER A 240 -3.03 15.22 13.72
C SER A 240 -4.29 14.61 13.12
N LYS A 241 -5.46 15.16 13.47
CA LYS A 241 -6.75 14.72 12.89
C LYS A 241 -6.98 15.40 11.54
N SER A 242 -7.81 14.80 10.69
CA SER A 242 -8.25 15.50 9.47
C SER A 242 -9.06 16.75 9.82
N LYS A 243 -8.81 17.83 9.09
CA LYS A 243 -9.50 19.11 9.25
C LYS A 243 -10.19 19.50 7.95
N THR A 244 -11.18 20.36 8.07
CA THR A 244 -11.84 20.94 6.90
C THR A 244 -10.94 22.02 6.31
N TYR A 245 -10.63 21.90 5.03
CA TYR A 245 -9.93 22.87 4.21
C TYR A 245 -10.86 23.44 3.15
N ASN A 246 -10.54 24.65 2.71
CA ASN A 246 -11.10 25.27 1.53
C ASN A 246 -9.95 25.67 0.62
N TYR A 247 -10.12 25.49 -0.69
CA TYR A 247 -9.10 25.83 -1.67
C TYR A 247 -8.60 27.28 -1.57
N LYS A 248 -9.48 28.26 -1.32
CA LYS A 248 -9.08 29.67 -1.15
C LYS A 248 -8.07 29.86 -0.01
N LEU A 249 -8.22 29.10 1.08
CA LEU A 249 -7.30 29.15 2.22
C LEU A 249 -5.95 28.50 1.89
N LEU A 250 -5.96 27.41 1.11
CA LEU A 250 -4.73 26.75 0.66
C LEU A 250 -3.97 27.61 -0.33
N HIS A 251 -4.64 28.17 -1.33
CA HIS A 251 -4.04 29.12 -2.27
C HIS A 251 -3.43 30.31 -1.54
N LYS A 252 -4.11 30.88 -0.54
CA LYS A 252 -3.55 31.99 0.26
C LYS A 252 -2.33 31.56 1.08
N ARG A 253 -2.34 30.34 1.64
CA ARG A 253 -1.28 29.83 2.53
C ARG A 253 -0.03 29.36 1.77
N TYR A 254 -0.21 28.78 0.58
CA TYR A 254 0.86 28.10 -0.16
C TYR A 254 1.16 28.75 -1.52
N ASN A 255 0.47 29.83 -1.89
CA ASN A 255 0.63 30.55 -3.16
C ASN A 255 0.56 29.62 -4.39
N LEU A 256 -0.47 28.76 -4.41
CA LEU A 256 -0.66 27.76 -5.46
C LEU A 256 -1.08 28.43 -6.78
N ASP A 257 -0.53 27.96 -7.90
CA ASP A 257 -1.05 28.32 -9.21
C ASP A 257 -2.47 27.77 -9.40
N SER A 258 -3.33 28.54 -10.07
CA SER A 258 -4.75 28.22 -10.29
C SER A 258 -5.00 26.90 -11.03
N GLY A 259 -3.97 26.32 -11.67
CA GLY A 259 -4.03 25.05 -12.40
C GLY A 259 -3.67 23.79 -11.59
N VAL A 260 -3.21 23.92 -10.34
CA VAL A 260 -2.72 22.79 -9.52
C VAL A 260 -3.86 22.02 -8.83
N VAL A 261 -5.09 22.55 -8.86
CA VAL A 261 -6.21 21.99 -8.10
C VAL A 261 -7.37 21.62 -9.00
N ASP A 262 -7.86 20.41 -8.78
CA ASP A 262 -9.06 19.87 -9.42
C ASP A 262 -10.21 20.87 -9.31
N LYS A 263 -10.90 21.12 -10.43
CA LYS A 263 -12.08 22.00 -10.46
C LYS A 263 -13.17 21.52 -9.50
N GLU A 264 -13.25 20.22 -9.20
CA GLU A 264 -14.17 19.65 -8.22
C GLU A 264 -13.80 20.02 -6.77
N LEU A 265 -12.52 20.25 -6.47
CA LEU A 265 -12.03 20.70 -5.16
C LEU A 265 -12.08 22.22 -5.02
N GLY A 266 -11.97 22.96 -6.12
CA GLY A 266 -11.87 24.43 -6.14
C GLY A 266 -13.10 25.17 -5.57
N SER A 267 -14.27 24.53 -5.53
CA SER A 267 -15.53 25.12 -5.07
C SER A 267 -16.00 24.63 -3.70
N ASN A 268 -15.42 23.58 -3.14
CA ASN A 268 -15.98 22.85 -1.99
C ASN A 268 -15.03 22.75 -0.79
N ASN A 269 -15.63 22.66 0.40
CA ASN A 269 -14.91 22.28 1.62
C ASN A 269 -14.56 20.79 1.57
N PHE A 270 -13.33 20.42 1.92
CA PHE A 270 -12.90 19.02 1.94
C PHE A 270 -12.10 18.69 3.20
N LYS A 271 -12.01 17.40 3.54
CA LYS A 271 -11.20 16.93 4.67
C LYS A 271 -9.79 16.59 4.22
N ALA A 272 -8.78 17.01 4.99
CA ALA A 272 -7.38 16.69 4.72
C ALA A 272 -6.51 16.69 5.99
N TYR A 273 -5.33 16.08 5.89
CA TYR A 273 -4.29 16.04 6.91
C TYR A 273 -3.16 16.99 6.53
N ASP A 274 -2.67 17.79 7.49
CA ASP A 274 -1.48 18.63 7.31
C ASP A 274 -0.26 17.82 7.75
N LEU A 275 0.54 17.32 6.80
CA LEU A 275 1.69 16.47 7.10
C LEU A 275 2.84 17.26 7.77
N THR A 276 2.76 18.60 7.80
CA THR A 276 3.73 19.46 8.50
C THR A 276 3.42 19.62 9.99
N LYS A 277 2.23 19.22 10.44
CA LYS A 277 1.77 19.43 11.82
C LYS A 277 1.67 18.13 12.59
N ASN A 278 2.38 18.07 13.72
CA ASN A 278 2.21 17.07 14.75
C ASN A 278 1.54 17.72 15.97
N GLU A 279 0.20 17.62 16.04
CA GLU A 279 -0.59 18.25 17.10
C GLU A 279 -0.38 17.56 18.45
N SER A 280 -0.22 16.23 18.44
CA SER A 280 0.11 15.44 19.62
C SER A 280 1.45 15.88 20.23
N GLU A 281 2.48 16.01 19.40
CA GLU A 281 3.78 16.52 19.85
C GLU A 281 3.70 17.97 20.32
N LYS A 282 2.96 18.83 19.60
CA LYS A 282 2.73 20.21 20.03
C LYS A 282 2.05 20.26 21.40
N ALA A 283 1.03 19.43 21.64
CA ALA A 283 0.33 19.36 22.92
C ALA A 283 1.28 18.93 24.06
N ILE A 284 2.12 17.92 23.81
CA ILE A 284 3.15 17.47 24.77
C ILE A 284 4.14 18.60 25.08
N ARG A 285 4.63 19.31 24.05
CA ARG A 285 5.54 20.45 24.24
C ARG A 285 4.88 21.57 25.06
N VAL A 286 3.59 21.85 24.82
CA VAL A 286 2.82 22.84 25.60
C VAL A 286 2.64 22.38 27.05
N GLU A 287 2.38 21.10 27.29
CA GLU A 287 2.26 20.55 28.64
C GLU A 287 3.59 20.62 29.40
N ILE A 288 4.70 20.26 28.75
CA ILE A 288 6.05 20.43 29.31
C ILE A 288 6.31 21.91 29.62
N ALA A 289 5.98 22.83 28.70
CA ALA A 289 6.14 24.26 28.93
C ALA A 289 5.34 24.75 30.15
N LYS A 290 4.07 24.33 30.28
CA LYS A 290 3.24 24.65 31.47
C LYS A 290 3.85 24.12 32.76
N ASN A 291 4.32 22.87 32.75
CA ASN A 291 4.96 22.25 33.90
C ASN A 291 6.27 22.96 34.28
N LEU A 292 7.05 23.44 33.31
CA LEU A 292 8.26 24.22 33.60
C LEU A 292 7.96 25.61 34.15
N LEU A 293 6.93 26.27 33.61
CA LEU A 293 6.48 27.58 34.10
C LEU A 293 5.95 27.49 35.53
N SER A 294 5.23 26.42 35.88
CA SER A 294 4.66 26.24 37.22
C SER A 294 5.71 26.01 38.32
N LEU A 295 6.94 25.62 37.97
CA LEU A 295 8.04 25.48 38.93
C LEU A 295 8.51 26.83 39.50
N ASN A 296 8.14 27.97 38.90
CA ASN A 296 8.49 29.33 39.36
C ASN A 296 9.98 29.53 39.68
N LEU A 297 10.86 28.84 38.95
CA LEU A 297 12.30 28.94 39.13
C LEU A 297 12.83 30.20 38.44
N VAL A 298 13.45 31.11 39.20
CA VAL A 298 14.01 32.39 38.70
C VAL A 298 14.94 32.21 37.48
N VAL A 299 15.62 31.07 37.40
CA VAL A 299 16.57 30.74 36.33
C VAL A 299 15.89 30.32 35.01
N LEU A 300 14.61 29.95 35.04
CA LEU A 300 13.81 29.45 33.92
C LEU A 300 12.84 30.55 33.44
N ASN A 301 13.32 31.41 32.54
CA ASN A 301 12.48 32.41 31.88
C ASN A 301 11.82 31.85 30.61
N SER A 302 10.79 32.55 30.10
CA SER A 302 10.01 32.14 28.92
C SER A 302 10.87 31.82 27.69
N LYS A 303 11.98 32.54 27.51
CA LYS A 303 12.92 32.29 26.41
C LYS A 303 13.59 30.93 26.54
N LYS A 304 14.15 30.59 27.70
CA LYS A 304 14.77 29.28 27.93
C LYS A 304 13.77 28.13 27.80
N ILE A 305 12.52 28.35 28.26
CA ILE A 305 11.45 27.35 28.14
C ILE A 305 11.03 27.18 26.67
N ALA A 306 10.90 28.26 25.91
CA ALA A 306 10.64 28.22 24.48
C ALA A 306 11.73 27.46 23.72
N ASP A 307 13.00 27.74 24.02
CA ASP A 307 14.14 27.04 23.42
C ASP A 307 14.13 25.53 23.76
N ALA A 308 13.91 25.18 25.02
CA ALA A 308 13.88 23.78 25.47
C ALA A 308 12.71 22.98 24.89
N THR A 309 11.54 23.61 24.75
CA THR A 309 10.32 22.97 24.22
C THR A 309 10.16 23.11 22.71
N LYS A 310 11.03 23.88 22.05
CA LYS A 310 10.94 24.25 20.63
C LYS A 310 9.57 24.82 20.27
N LEU A 311 9.01 25.65 21.16
CA LEU A 311 7.79 26.42 20.94
C LEU A 311 8.15 27.87 20.59
N PRO A 312 7.32 28.57 19.79
CA PRO A 312 7.47 30.01 19.62
C PRO A 312 7.38 30.73 20.97
N ILE A 313 8.24 31.73 21.18
CA ILE A 313 8.30 32.46 22.46
C ILE A 313 6.96 33.13 22.80
N ASP A 314 6.25 33.63 21.79
CA ASP A 314 4.93 34.24 21.95
C ASP A 314 3.85 33.23 22.36
N GLU A 315 3.99 31.95 21.99
CA GLU A 315 3.12 30.90 22.50
C GLU A 315 3.41 30.62 23.98
N VAL A 316 4.68 30.56 24.39
CA VAL A 316 5.07 30.34 25.80
C VAL A 316 4.64 31.51 26.69
N GLU A 317 4.82 32.75 26.24
CA GLU A 317 4.40 33.94 26.99
C GLU A 317 2.88 34.03 27.16
N LYS A 318 2.10 33.53 26.19
CA LYS A 318 0.64 33.42 26.34
C LYS A 318 0.24 32.42 27.41
N LEU A 319 1.03 31.37 27.66
CA LEU A 319 0.77 30.40 28.71
C LEU A 319 0.92 30.97 30.12
N LEU A 320 1.65 32.07 30.31
CA LEU A 320 1.76 32.79 31.58
C LEU A 320 0.54 33.65 31.92
N LYS A 321 -0.28 33.97 30.91
CA LYS A 321 -1.43 34.89 31.05
C LYS A 321 -2.75 34.16 31.33
N ASN A 322 -2.73 32.82 31.33
CA ASN A 322 -3.86 31.94 31.58
C ASN A 322 -3.58 31.08 32.81
#